data_AF-A0A914EE05-F1
#
_entry.id   AF-A0A914EE05-F1
#
_cell.length_a   1.000
_cell.length_b   1.000
_cell.length_c   1.000
_cell.angle_alpha   90.00
_cell.angle_beta   90.00
_cell.angle_gamma   90.00
#
_symmetry.space_group_name_H-M   'P 1'
#
loop_
_entity.id
_entity.type
_entity.pdbx_description
1 polymer ?
#
loop_
_entity_poly.entity_id
_entity_poly.type
_entity_poly.pdbx_seq_one_letter_code
_entity_poly.pdbx_strand_id
1 'polypeptide(L)' 'GSSYEWRLIFVIAAGINILAGIFFIFFGSAETQKWNEYKQKNSNKISGGEIASEGT' A
#
# COMPACT_ATOMS: atom_id res chain seq x y z
N GLY A 1 -25.45 -31.30 20.64
CA GLY A 1 -25.43 -29.83 20.53
C GLY A 1 -24.27 -29.43 19.66
N SER A 2 -24.54 -28.96 18.44
CA SER A 2 -23.50 -28.59 17.45
C SER A 2 -23.74 -27.20 16.86
N SER A 3 -25.00 -26.77 16.75
CA SER A 3 -25.36 -25.48 16.13
C SER A 3 -24.94 -24.25 16.96
N TYR A 4 -24.80 -24.39 18.28
CA TYR A 4 -24.39 -23.28 19.17
C TYR A 4 -22.92 -22.90 18.98
N GLU A 5 -22.05 -23.88 18.80
CA GLU A 5 -20.60 -23.70 18.64
C GLU A 5 -20.30 -22.89 17.37
N TRP A 6 -20.94 -23.27 16.26
CA TRP A 6 -20.81 -22.54 15.00
C TRP A 6 -21.33 -21.11 15.10
N ARG A 7 -22.48 -20.91 15.76
CA ARG A 7 -23.01 -19.55 15.98
C ARG A 7 -22.02 -18.68 16.74
N LEU A 8 -21.35 -19.24 17.75
CA LEU A 8 -20.34 -18.52 18.51
C LEU A 8 -19.12 -18.15 17.65
N ILE A 9 -18.61 -19.09 16.84
CA ILE A 9 -17.48 -18.84 15.93
C ILE A 9 -17.81 -17.71 14.96
N PHE A 10 -19.00 -17.72 14.35
CA PHE A 10 -19.41 -16.66 13.42
C PHE A 10 -19.54 -15.30 14.09
N VAL A 11 -20.09 -15.25 15.32
CA VAL A 11 -20.20 -13.99 16.08
C VAL A 11 -18.82 -13.44 16.44
N ILE A 12 -17.90 -14.30 16.87
CA ILE A 12 -16.52 -13.89 17.20
C ILE A 12 -15.80 -13.41 15.93
N ALA A 13 -15.89 -14.16 14.82
CA ALA A 13 -15.27 -13.80 13.56
C ALA A 13 -15.80 -12.46 13.03
N ALA A 14 -17.12 -12.23 13.09
CA ALA A 14 -17.73 -10.95 12.74
C ALA A 14 -17.21 -9.82 13.63
N GLY A 15 -17.15 -10.04 14.95
CA GLY A 15 -16.59 -9.08 15.90
C GLY A 15 -15.15 -8.70 15.58
N ILE A 16 -14.28 -9.69 15.33
CA ILE A 16 -12.87 -9.45 14.97
C ILE A 16 -12.75 -8.66 13.67
N ASN A 17 -13.54 -8.99 12.64
CA ASN A 17 -13.52 -8.28 11.36
C ASN A 17 -13.94 -6.80 11.53
N ILE A 18 -15.00 -6.54 12.30
CA ILE A 18 -15.46 -5.18 12.57
C ILE A 18 -14.39 -4.42 13.36
N LEU A 19 -13.80 -5.02 14.41
CA LEU A 19 -12.75 -4.40 15.21
C LEU A 19 -11.50 -4.10 14.37
N ALA A 20 -11.09 -5.02 13.50
CA ALA A 20 -9.98 -4.81 12.57
C ALA A 20 -10.27 -3.66 11.59
N GLY A 21 -11.49 -3.59 11.07
CA GLY A 21 -11.93 -2.48 10.21
C GLY A 21 -11.93 -1.13 10.93
N ILE A 22 -12.42 -1.09 12.17
CA ILE A 22 -12.38 0.11 13.02
C ILE A 22 -10.92 0.53 13.28
N PHE A 23 -10.07 -0.42 13.66
CA PHE A 23 -8.65 -0.16 13.86
C PHE A 23 -7.98 0.40 12.60
N PHE A 24 -8.31 -0.15 11.43
CA PHE A 24 -7.81 0.35 10.16
C PHE A 24 -8.32 1.77 9.84
N ILE A 25 -9.57 2.10 10.16
CA ILE A 25 -10.10 3.46 9.96
C ILE A 25 -9.36 4.48 10.83
N PHE A 26 -9.03 4.13 12.07
CA PHE A 26 -8.37 5.05 12.99
C PHE A 26 -6.85 5.15 12.78
N PHE A 27 -6.18 4.05 12.46
CA PHE A 27 -4.72 3.97 12.42
C PHE A 27 -4.13 3.68 11.03
N GLY A 28 -4.94 3.23 10.08
CA GLY A 28 -4.50 2.90 8.73
C GLY A 28 -4.39 4.13 7.83
N SER A 29 -3.55 4.04 6.81
CA SER A 29 -3.50 4.98 5.69
C SER A 29 -3.72 4.20 4.39
N ALA A 30 -4.59 4.72 3.52
CA ALA A 30 -4.84 4.19 2.19
C ALA A 30 -3.90 4.79 1.13
N GLU A 31 -2.93 5.62 1.53
CA GLU A 31 -1.99 6.24 0.61
C GLU A 31 -0.96 5.23 0.11
N THR A 32 -0.49 5.44 -1.13
CA THR A 32 0.63 4.68 -1.67
C THR A 32 1.85 4.92 -0.80
N GLN A 33 2.35 3.84 -0.22
CA GLN A 33 3.48 3.92 0.69
C GLN A 33 4.78 4.19 -0.09
N LYS A 34 5.71 4.95 0.50
CA LYS A 34 6.91 5.48 -0.18
C LYS A 34 7.82 4.41 -0.78
N TRP A 35 7.79 3.19 -0.24
CA TRP A 35 8.55 2.05 -0.79
C TRP A 35 7.94 1.49 -2.09
N ASN A 36 6.68 1.81 -2.40
CA ASN A 36 6.02 1.46 -3.65
C ASN A 36 6.24 2.51 -4.76
N GLU A 37 7.03 3.55 -4.50
CA GLU A 37 7.51 4.43 -5.55
C GLU A 37 8.55 3.67 -6.38
N TYR A 38 8.10 3.00 -7.46
CA TYR A 38 9.00 2.59 -8.52
C TYR A 38 9.67 3.85 -9.04
N LYS A 39 10.94 4.08 -8.69
CA LYS A 39 11.75 5.14 -9.28
C LYS A 39 11.65 4.96 -10.78
N GLN A 40 10.88 5.81 -11.46
CA GLN A 40 10.99 5.98 -12.89
C GLN A 40 12.41 6.50 -13.12
N LYS A 41 13.34 5.56 -13.37
CA LYS A 41 14.71 5.86 -13.74
C LYS A 41 14.58 6.53 -15.09
N ASN A 42 14.54 7.86 -15.09
CA ASN A 42 14.45 8.70 -16.28
C ASN A 42 15.35 8.14 -17.38
N SER A 43 14.74 7.47 -18.37
CA SER A 43 15.37 7.08 -19.63
C SER A 43 15.63 8.30 -20.53
N ASN A 44 15.30 9.52 -20.08
CA ASN A 44 15.49 10.76 -20.83
C ASN A 44 16.62 11.64 -20.26
N LYS A 45 17.80 11.07 -20.01
CA LYS A 45 19.05 11.86 -19.88
C LYS A 45 20.03 11.69 -21.04
N ILE A 46 19.65 10.96 -22.09
CA ILE A 46 20.46 10.83 -23.32
C ILE A 46 19.70 11.49 -24.45
N SER A 47 19.76 12.82 -24.57
CA SER A 47 19.42 13.51 -25.83
C SER A 47 19.75 15.02 -25.85
N GLY A 48 19.96 15.71 -24.73
CA GLY A 48 19.75 17.17 -24.75
C GLY A 48 20.68 18.10 -23.97
N GLY A 49 21.95 17.76 -23.66
CA GLY A 49 22.74 18.70 -22.87
C GLY A 49 24.25 18.50 -22.71
N GLU A 50 24.91 17.68 -23.51
CA GLU A 50 26.37 17.51 -23.41
C GLU A 50 27.00 17.48 -24.81
N ILE A 51 26.88 18.60 -25.53
CA ILE A 51 27.71 18.90 -26.73
C ILE A 51 28.33 20.30 -26.67
N ALA A 52 28.29 20.97 -25.52
CA ALA A 52 28.82 22.32 -25.36
C ALA A 52 29.99 22.33 -24.35
N SER A 53 31.10 21.66 -24.68
CA SER A 53 32.42 22.00 -24.09
C SER A 53 33.63 21.40 -24.84
N GLU A 54 33.51 21.09 -26.14
CA GLU A 54 34.69 20.79 -26.96
C GLU A 54 34.72 21.78 -28.14
N GLY A 55 35.46 22.87 -27.97
CA GLY A 55 35.70 23.83 -29.04
C GLY A 55 35.94 25.26 -28.57
N THR A 56 37.11 25.51 -27.95
CA THR A 56 38.03 26.62 -28.22
C THR A 56 39.31 26.41 -27.42
#